data_AF-A0A2V9H794-F1
#
_entry.id   AF-A0A2V9H794-F1
#
_cell.length_a   1.000
_cell.length_b   1.000
_cell.length_c   1.000
_cell.angle_alpha   90.00
_cell.angle_beta   90.00
_cell.angle_gamma   90.00
#
_symmetry.space_group_name_H-M   'P 1'
#
loop_
_entity.id
_entity.type
_entity.pdbx_description
1 polymer ?
#
loop_
_entity_poly.entity_id
_entity_poly.type
_entity_poly.pdbx_seq_one_letter_code
_entity_poly.pdbx_strand_id
1 'polypeptide(L)'
;MRNRTGHFDEYATYQALAKNRDKVALVNPLDELFKWLPEADFAVLEHRFAKHGRDYILLVEDSLGSNPGQHEIVFTQCVKAECETRVRDEVWLKSWSDEFTDTERWTSAGEPDGYVWGTNWSVAYPGFRAVLDSAHAAEWSRRLGKQMFETTLETDRFFLRLVFHSIRSRKTSEKHETISQVTHRL
;
A
#
# COMPACT_ATOMS: atom_id res chain seq x y z
N MET A 1 -52.82 -35.97 30.67
CA MET A 1 -51.39 -36.33 30.87
C MET A 1 -50.54 -35.54 29.88
N ARG A 2 -49.34 -35.16 30.30
CA ARG A 2 -48.48 -34.07 29.80
C ARG A 2 -48.01 -34.19 28.34
N ASN A 3 -47.84 -33.00 27.74
CA ASN A 3 -47.07 -32.65 26.54
C ASN A 3 -45.67 -33.27 26.46
N ARG A 4 -45.28 -33.72 25.27
CA ARG A 4 -43.91 -33.92 24.71
C ARG A 4 -44.11 -33.86 23.18
N THR A 5 -43.39 -33.13 22.33
CA THR A 5 -42.01 -32.66 22.37
C THR A 5 -41.85 -31.67 21.21
N GLY A 6 -41.65 -30.38 21.49
CA GLY A 6 -41.25 -29.36 20.51
C GLY A 6 -39.80 -28.97 20.77
N HIS A 7 -38.83 -29.80 20.38
CA HIS A 7 -37.42 -29.55 20.71
C HIS A 7 -36.41 -30.00 19.64
N PHE A 8 -36.81 -30.03 18.37
CA PHE A 8 -35.91 -30.40 17.27
C PHE A 8 -35.68 -29.31 16.20
N ASP A 9 -36.30 -28.13 16.32
CA ASP A 9 -36.25 -27.09 15.27
C ASP A 9 -35.33 -25.89 15.60
N GLU A 10 -34.95 -25.72 16.86
CA GLU A 10 -34.12 -24.58 17.28
C GLU A 10 -32.64 -24.75 16.88
N TYR A 11 -32.08 -25.96 17.00
CA TYR A 11 -30.68 -26.23 16.66
C TYR A 11 -30.38 -26.10 15.17
N ALA A 12 -31.31 -26.51 14.30
CA ALA A 12 -31.19 -26.36 12.86
C ALA A 12 -31.24 -24.88 12.45
N THR A 13 -32.09 -24.10 13.13
CA THR A 13 -32.24 -22.65 12.91
C THR A 13 -31.01 -21.87 13.37
N TYR A 14 -30.40 -22.22 14.52
CA TYR A 14 -29.13 -21.62 14.98
C TYR A 14 -27.95 -21.97 14.05
N GLN A 15 -27.87 -23.19 13.55
CA GLN A 15 -26.84 -23.61 12.58
C GLN A 15 -27.03 -22.92 11.21
N ALA A 16 -28.27 -22.70 10.78
CA ALA A 16 -28.58 -21.97 9.55
C ALA A 16 -28.32 -20.46 9.67
N LEU A 17 -28.62 -19.85 10.83
CA LEU A 17 -28.30 -18.43 11.13
C LEU A 17 -26.79 -18.20 11.30
N ALA A 18 -26.05 -19.17 11.83
CA ALA A 18 -24.59 -19.15 11.87
C ALA A 18 -23.98 -19.26 10.46
N LYS A 19 -24.53 -20.12 9.59
CA LYS A 19 -24.10 -20.24 8.19
C LYS A 19 -24.43 -19.03 7.31
N ASN A 20 -25.39 -18.20 7.71
CA ASN A 20 -25.80 -17.00 6.95
C ASN A 20 -25.14 -15.70 7.43
N ARG A 21 -24.33 -15.72 8.51
CA ARG A 21 -23.58 -14.54 8.98
C ARG A 21 -22.33 -14.23 8.17
N ASP A 22 -21.87 -15.16 7.32
CA ASP A 22 -20.55 -15.09 6.67
C ASP A 22 -20.59 -14.82 5.16
N LYS A 23 -21.59 -14.09 4.67
CA LYS A 23 -21.55 -13.55 3.30
C LYS A 23 -21.82 -12.05 3.24
N VAL A 24 -21.29 -11.30 4.20
CA VAL A 24 -20.86 -9.94 3.85
C VAL A 24 -19.59 -10.13 3.03
N ALA A 25 -19.65 -9.88 1.71
CA ALA A 25 -18.45 -9.81 0.90
C ALA A 25 -17.51 -8.80 1.59
N LEU A 26 -16.39 -9.31 2.08
CA LEU A 26 -15.48 -8.52 2.88
C LEU A 26 -14.80 -7.51 1.95
N VAL A 27 -15.14 -6.23 2.10
CA VAL A 27 -14.63 -5.14 1.26
C VAL A 27 -13.13 -5.03 1.45
N ASN A 28 -12.37 -5.00 0.34
CA ASN A 28 -10.93 -4.83 0.43
C ASN A 28 -10.64 -3.39 0.89
N PRO A 29 -9.80 -3.15 1.91
CA PRO A 29 -9.49 -1.80 2.34
C PRO A 29 -8.94 -0.88 1.24
N LEU A 30 -8.37 -1.44 0.17
CA LEU A 30 -7.95 -0.68 -1.01
C LEU A 30 -9.13 -0.09 -1.79
N ASP A 31 -10.30 -0.73 -1.78
CA ASP A 31 -11.49 -0.22 -2.48
C ASP A 31 -11.90 1.16 -1.94
N GLU A 32 -11.75 1.38 -0.63
CA GLU A 32 -11.98 2.68 0.01
C GLU A 32 -10.88 3.71 -0.33
N LEU A 33 -9.65 3.25 -0.49
CA LEU A 33 -8.53 4.12 -0.89
C LEU A 33 -8.72 4.61 -2.34
N PHE A 34 -9.12 3.71 -3.24
CA PHE A 34 -9.33 4.01 -4.66
C PHE A 34 -10.53 4.90 -4.96
N LYS A 35 -11.36 5.22 -3.96
CA LYS A 35 -12.41 6.24 -4.11
C LYS A 35 -11.84 7.64 -4.32
N TRP A 36 -10.61 7.90 -3.89
CA TRP A 36 -10.00 9.23 -3.98
C TRP A 36 -8.57 9.22 -4.53
N LEU A 37 -7.80 8.16 -4.28
CA LEU A 37 -6.45 8.00 -4.81
C LEU A 37 -6.52 7.17 -6.10
N PRO A 38 -5.92 7.62 -7.22
CA PRO A 38 -5.80 6.78 -8.41
C PRO A 38 -4.93 5.53 -8.11
N GLU A 39 -5.16 4.44 -8.84
CA GLU A 39 -4.35 3.21 -8.68
C GLU A 39 -2.87 3.44 -9.02
N ALA A 40 -2.58 4.39 -9.92
CA ALA A 40 -1.24 4.74 -10.40
C ALA A 40 -1.11 6.27 -10.56
N ASP A 41 0.05 6.72 -11.01
CA ASP A 41 0.34 8.12 -11.39
C ASP A 41 0.28 9.12 -10.22
N PHE A 42 0.66 8.68 -9.03
CA PHE A 42 0.91 9.52 -7.85
C PHE A 42 2.36 9.38 -7.38
N ALA A 43 2.86 10.35 -6.62
CA ALA A 43 4.23 10.32 -6.10
C ALA A 43 4.25 9.62 -4.74
N VAL A 44 5.20 8.72 -4.53
CA VAL A 44 5.53 8.17 -3.22
C VAL A 44 6.72 8.94 -2.68
N LEU A 45 6.49 9.74 -1.65
CA LEU A 45 7.49 10.59 -1.02
C LEU A 45 8.27 9.84 0.05
N GLU A 46 7.60 8.95 0.78
CA GLU A 46 8.21 8.17 1.86
C GLU A 46 7.46 6.86 2.11
N HIS A 47 8.18 5.84 2.56
CA HIS A 47 7.59 4.62 3.09
C HIS A 47 8.39 4.10 4.29
N ARG A 48 7.71 3.71 5.37
CA ARG A 48 8.36 3.26 6.62
C ARG A 48 7.44 2.44 7.50
N PHE A 49 8.01 1.72 8.46
CA PHE A 49 7.23 1.36 9.65
C PHE A 49 6.99 2.60 10.52
N ALA A 50 5.81 2.66 11.15
CA ALA A 50 5.54 3.58 12.24
C ALA A 50 6.52 3.35 13.39
N LYS A 51 6.75 4.35 14.24
CA LYS A 51 7.73 4.28 15.36
C LYS A 51 7.49 3.08 16.30
N HIS A 52 6.24 2.65 16.45
CA HIS A 52 5.87 1.51 17.29
C HIS A 52 5.97 0.15 16.55
N GLY A 53 6.41 0.11 15.30
CA GLY A 53 6.73 -1.10 14.53
C GLY A 53 5.54 -1.96 14.06
N ARG A 54 4.30 -1.58 14.37
CA ARG A 54 3.10 -2.39 14.04
C ARG A 54 2.44 -1.97 12.73
N ASP A 55 2.46 -0.68 12.42
CA ASP A 55 1.73 -0.12 11.28
C ASP A 55 2.74 0.34 10.24
N TYR A 56 2.39 0.25 8.96
CA TYR A 56 3.24 0.71 7.86
C TYR A 56 2.66 2.00 7.30
N ILE A 57 3.51 2.97 7.04
CA ILE A 57 3.13 4.33 6.63
C ILE A 57 3.69 4.58 5.23
N LEU A 58 2.84 5.09 4.35
CA LEU A 58 3.23 5.76 3.12
C LEU A 58 2.87 7.23 3.20
N LEU A 59 3.78 8.10 2.78
CA LEU A 59 3.48 9.47 2.45
C LEU A 59 3.43 9.57 0.93
N VAL A 60 2.26 9.91 0.40
CA VAL A 60 2.04 10.07 -1.04
C VAL A 60 1.65 11.50 -1.36
N GLU A 61 1.87 11.89 -2.61
CA GLU A 61 1.35 13.12 -3.18
C GLU A 61 0.58 12.81 -4.45
N ASP A 62 -0.69 13.20 -4.46
CA ASP A 62 -1.57 13.06 -5.61
C ASP A 62 -1.84 14.44 -6.23
N SER A 63 -1.69 14.53 -7.54
CA SER A 63 -1.94 15.74 -8.32
C SER A 63 -3.16 15.63 -9.23
N LEU A 64 -3.68 14.42 -9.44
CA LEU A 64 -4.66 14.12 -10.49
C LEU A 64 -5.97 13.51 -9.97
N GLY A 65 -5.97 12.97 -8.76
CA GLY A 65 -7.15 12.40 -8.13
C GLY A 65 -8.17 13.43 -7.66
N SER A 66 -9.24 12.94 -7.04
CA SER A 66 -10.36 13.78 -6.61
C SER A 66 -10.06 14.60 -5.35
N ASN A 67 -8.93 14.36 -4.69
CA ASN A 67 -8.47 15.09 -3.52
C ASN A 67 -6.96 15.36 -3.58
N PRO A 68 -6.49 16.25 -4.46
CA PRO A 68 -5.07 16.53 -4.64
C PRO A 68 -4.41 17.01 -3.34
N GLY A 69 -3.15 16.64 -3.13
CA GLY A 69 -2.39 17.00 -1.94
C GLY A 69 -1.46 15.90 -1.46
N GLN A 70 -0.79 16.14 -0.33
CA GLN A 70 -0.03 15.11 0.36
C GLN A 70 -0.93 14.36 1.35
N HIS A 71 -0.81 13.04 1.37
CA HIS A 71 -1.60 12.15 2.20
C HIS A 71 -0.73 11.14 2.90
N GLU A 72 -1.00 10.93 4.19
CA GLU A 72 -0.44 9.83 4.96
C GLU A 72 -1.41 8.66 4.90
N ILE A 73 -0.96 7.53 4.35
CA ILE A 73 -1.70 6.27 4.27
C ILE A 73 -1.07 5.29 5.26
N VAL A 74 -1.87 4.79 6.19
CA VAL A 74 -1.45 3.90 7.27
C VAL A 74 -2.09 2.54 7.06
N PHE A 75 -1.26 1.53 6.78
CA PHE A 75 -1.62 0.12 6.78
C PHE A 75 -1.50 -0.40 8.21
N THR A 76 -2.64 -0.60 8.88
CA THR A 76 -2.68 -0.95 10.30
C THR A 76 -2.50 -2.45 10.50
N GLN A 77 -1.80 -2.83 11.58
CA GLN A 77 -1.46 -4.22 11.89
C GLN A 77 -0.75 -4.88 10.70
N CYS A 78 0.26 -4.19 10.16
CA CYS A 78 1.08 -4.69 9.07
C CYS A 78 2.05 -5.75 9.62
N VAL A 79 1.83 -7.00 9.23
CA VAL A 79 2.60 -8.16 9.72
C VAL A 79 3.76 -8.52 8.81
N LYS A 80 3.76 -8.00 7.59
CA LYS A 80 4.80 -8.26 6.59
C LYS A 80 4.95 -7.04 5.68
N ALA A 81 6.20 -6.60 5.50
CA ALA A 81 6.57 -5.60 4.50
C ALA A 81 7.86 -6.07 3.80
N GLU A 82 7.77 -6.32 2.51
CA GLU A 82 8.90 -6.67 1.65
C GLU A 82 9.15 -5.54 0.65
N CYS A 83 10.38 -5.07 0.55
CA CYS A 83 10.78 -4.02 -0.40
C CYS A 83 11.95 -4.51 -1.25
N GLU A 84 11.87 -4.27 -2.55
CA GLU A 84 12.89 -4.59 -3.54
C GLU A 84 13.02 -3.42 -4.50
N THR A 85 14.22 -3.00 -4.85
CA THR A 85 14.39 -1.95 -5.88
C THR A 85 14.07 -2.49 -7.27
N ARG A 86 13.52 -1.63 -8.14
CA ARG A 86 13.26 -1.89 -9.57
C ARG A 86 14.34 -1.34 -10.49
N VAL A 87 15.38 -0.73 -9.93
CA VAL A 87 16.59 -0.34 -10.66
C VAL A 87 17.35 -1.60 -11.09
N ARG A 88 17.70 -1.67 -12.38
CA ARG A 88 18.38 -2.84 -12.97
C ARG A 88 19.82 -2.95 -12.49
N ASP A 89 20.37 -4.16 -12.47
CA ASP A 89 21.73 -4.45 -12.00
C ASP A 89 22.79 -3.58 -12.70
N GLU A 90 22.70 -3.42 -14.03
CA GLU A 90 23.65 -2.61 -14.79
C GLU A 90 23.60 -1.11 -14.45
N VAL A 91 22.45 -0.62 -13.98
CA VAL A 91 22.27 0.76 -13.52
C VAL A 91 22.77 0.90 -12.09
N TRP A 92 22.49 -0.08 -11.22
CA TRP A 92 23.02 -0.16 -9.86
C TRP A 92 24.54 -0.02 -9.81
N LEU A 93 25.26 -0.70 -10.71
CA LEU A 93 26.73 -0.62 -10.80
C LEU A 93 27.25 0.80 -11.02
N LYS A 94 26.48 1.66 -11.68
CA LYS A 94 26.84 3.05 -11.97
C LYS A 94 26.33 4.03 -10.93
N SER A 95 25.30 3.66 -10.16
CA SER A 95 24.55 4.54 -9.26
C SER A 95 24.98 4.39 -7.80
N TRP A 96 26.16 3.81 -7.55
CA TRP A 96 26.58 3.37 -6.22
C TRP A 96 27.11 4.49 -5.34
N SER A 97 27.69 5.51 -5.95
CA SER A 97 28.41 6.59 -5.28
C SER A 97 27.48 7.67 -4.73
N ASP A 98 27.96 8.36 -3.69
CA ASP A 98 27.16 9.33 -2.94
C ASP A 98 26.69 10.53 -3.78
N GLU A 99 27.33 10.83 -4.92
CA GLU A 99 26.82 11.88 -5.82
C GLU A 99 25.40 11.59 -6.31
N PHE A 100 24.99 10.32 -6.44
CA PHE A 100 23.63 9.97 -6.86
C PHE A 100 22.58 10.14 -5.76
N THR A 101 22.98 10.35 -4.50
CA THR A 101 22.06 10.50 -3.36
C THR A 101 21.51 11.92 -3.19
N ASP A 102 22.05 12.87 -3.95
CA ASP A 102 21.67 14.27 -3.89
C ASP A 102 21.75 14.91 -5.29
N THR A 103 20.67 15.52 -5.74
CA THR A 103 20.57 16.08 -7.10
C THR A 103 21.57 17.22 -7.33
N GLU A 104 21.88 18.03 -6.32
CA GLU A 104 22.86 19.12 -6.44
C GLU A 104 24.28 18.56 -6.57
N ARG A 105 24.61 17.51 -5.80
CA ARG A 105 25.90 16.80 -5.93
C ARG A 105 26.04 16.12 -7.29
N TRP A 106 25.01 15.42 -7.75
CA TRP A 106 24.99 14.80 -9.08
C TRP A 106 25.20 15.84 -10.19
N THR A 107 24.51 16.97 -10.12
CA THR A 107 24.67 18.09 -11.07
C THR A 107 26.10 18.66 -11.01
N SER A 108 26.63 18.88 -9.81
CA SER A 108 27.99 19.39 -9.61
C SER A 108 29.08 18.44 -10.08
N ALA A 109 28.78 17.13 -10.11
CA ALA A 109 29.66 16.09 -10.66
C ALA A 109 29.58 15.96 -12.19
N GLY A 110 28.82 16.83 -12.86
CA GLY A 110 28.68 16.82 -14.32
C GLY A 110 27.66 15.82 -14.84
N GLU A 111 26.63 15.51 -14.04
CA GLU A 111 25.51 14.65 -14.44
C GLU A 111 25.95 13.24 -14.90
N PRO A 112 26.73 12.50 -14.10
CA PRO A 112 27.21 11.17 -14.49
C PRO A 112 26.06 10.20 -14.78
N ASP A 113 26.29 9.28 -15.72
CA ASP A 113 25.32 8.24 -16.10
C ASP A 113 24.98 7.33 -14.92
N GLY A 114 23.69 7.15 -14.64
CA GLY A 114 23.18 6.35 -13.53
C GLY A 114 21.79 6.80 -13.09
N TYR A 115 21.26 6.13 -12.08
CA TYR A 115 20.00 6.44 -11.43
C TYR A 115 20.21 7.42 -10.27
N VAL A 116 19.52 8.55 -10.30
CA VAL A 116 19.61 9.58 -9.24
C VAL A 116 18.60 9.26 -8.13
N TRP A 117 19.09 8.82 -6.98
CA TRP A 117 18.29 8.56 -5.77
C TRP A 117 17.79 9.84 -5.11
N GLY A 118 18.57 10.92 -5.24
CA GLY A 118 18.36 12.22 -4.59
C GLY A 118 17.12 12.99 -5.03
N THR A 119 16.31 12.45 -5.96
CA THR A 119 14.98 13.00 -6.23
C THR A 119 14.08 12.92 -5.00
N ASN A 120 14.33 11.98 -4.07
CA ASN A 120 13.59 11.81 -2.81
C ASN A 120 12.08 11.52 -2.98
N TRP A 121 11.69 10.98 -4.13
CA TRP A 121 10.36 10.43 -4.38
C TRP A 121 10.41 9.44 -5.55
N SER A 122 9.31 8.72 -5.78
CA SER A 122 9.16 7.75 -6.86
C SER A 122 7.76 7.80 -7.44
N VAL A 123 7.62 7.69 -8.76
CA VAL A 123 6.32 7.66 -9.43
C VAL A 123 5.71 6.28 -9.23
N ALA A 124 4.50 6.21 -8.70
CA ALA A 124 3.73 4.98 -8.60
C ALA A 124 3.24 4.54 -9.99
N TYR A 125 4.04 3.72 -10.67
CA TYR A 125 3.70 3.13 -11.95
C TYR A 125 4.28 1.71 -12.06
N PRO A 126 3.45 0.65 -12.17
CA PRO A 126 1.99 0.64 -12.32
C PRO A 126 1.18 0.90 -11.03
N GLY A 127 1.82 1.25 -9.91
CA GLY A 127 1.11 1.68 -8.70
C GLY A 127 0.56 0.53 -7.84
N PHE A 128 -0.56 0.77 -7.17
CA PHE A 128 -1.18 -0.17 -6.25
C PHE A 128 -1.92 -1.29 -6.96
N ARG A 129 -1.88 -2.50 -6.38
CA ARG A 129 -2.76 -3.61 -6.75
C ARG A 129 -3.16 -4.42 -5.53
N ALA A 130 -4.43 -4.76 -5.45
CA ALA A 130 -4.92 -5.79 -4.52
C ALA A 130 -4.44 -7.18 -4.98
N VAL A 131 -3.86 -7.97 -4.08
CA VAL A 131 -3.60 -9.39 -4.35
C VAL A 131 -4.80 -10.20 -3.89
N LEU A 132 -5.71 -10.45 -4.82
CA LEU A 132 -6.88 -11.30 -4.59
C LEU A 132 -6.44 -12.75 -4.35
N ASP A 133 -7.17 -13.47 -3.49
CA ASP A 133 -6.89 -14.87 -3.12
C ASP A 133 -5.45 -15.11 -2.61
N SER A 134 -4.87 -14.11 -1.93
CA SER A 134 -3.53 -14.18 -1.36
C SER A 134 -3.36 -15.33 -0.35
N ALA A 135 -2.47 -16.27 -0.68
CA ALA A 135 -2.06 -17.34 0.23
C ALA A 135 -1.37 -16.79 1.50
N HIS A 136 -0.58 -15.72 1.36
CA HIS A 136 0.08 -15.06 2.49
C HIS A 136 -0.94 -14.45 3.45
N ALA A 137 -1.90 -13.68 2.93
CA ALA A 137 -2.94 -13.05 3.73
C ALA A 137 -3.83 -14.12 4.38
N ALA A 138 -4.18 -15.19 3.66
CA ALA A 138 -4.96 -16.30 4.21
C ALA A 138 -4.24 -17.00 5.37
N GLU A 139 -2.93 -17.23 5.26
CA GLU A 139 -2.13 -17.83 6.32
C GLU A 139 -2.11 -16.95 7.58
N TRP A 140 -1.82 -15.66 7.43
CA TRP A 140 -1.83 -14.71 8.54
C TRP A 140 -3.21 -14.57 9.16
N SER A 141 -4.27 -14.58 8.34
CA SER A 141 -5.64 -14.51 8.83
C SER A 141 -5.97 -15.69 9.75
N ARG A 142 -5.59 -16.90 9.33
CA ARG A 142 -5.78 -18.13 10.12
C ARG A 142 -4.99 -18.08 11.43
N ARG A 143 -3.76 -17.58 11.40
CA ARG A 143 -2.88 -17.50 12.58
C ARG A 143 -3.36 -16.48 13.62
N LEU A 144 -3.92 -15.36 13.16
CA LEU A 144 -4.29 -14.23 14.02
C LEU A 144 -5.79 -14.19 14.38
N GLY A 145 -6.63 -14.97 13.70
CA GLY A 145 -8.09 -14.93 13.89
C GLY A 145 -8.73 -13.61 13.44
N LYS A 146 -8.08 -12.88 12.53
CA LYS A 146 -8.54 -11.61 11.96
C LYS A 146 -8.28 -11.63 10.45
N GLN A 147 -9.19 -11.09 9.66
CA GLN A 147 -8.98 -11.00 8.21
C GLN A 147 -7.76 -10.13 7.90
N MET A 148 -6.86 -10.64 7.06
CA MET A 148 -5.72 -9.91 6.53
C MET A 148 -5.85 -9.75 5.02
N PHE A 149 -5.17 -8.76 4.47
CA PHE A 149 -5.15 -8.43 3.05
C PHE A 149 -3.71 -8.29 2.60
N GLU A 150 -3.47 -8.56 1.32
CA GLU A 150 -2.17 -8.32 0.68
C GLU A 150 -2.33 -7.27 -0.43
N THR A 151 -1.40 -6.33 -0.48
CA THR A 151 -1.28 -5.35 -1.55
C THR A 151 0.15 -5.32 -2.07
N THR A 152 0.30 -4.91 -3.32
CA THR A 152 1.57 -4.51 -3.90
C THR A 152 1.50 -3.05 -4.32
N LEU A 153 2.60 -2.33 -4.17
CA LEU A 153 2.82 -1.01 -4.72
C LEU A 153 4.11 -1.06 -5.53
N GLU A 154 4.02 -0.76 -6.82
CA GLU A 154 5.19 -0.67 -7.68
C GLU A 154 5.40 0.76 -8.16
N THR A 155 6.64 1.20 -8.06
CA THR A 155 7.11 2.51 -8.50
C THR A 155 8.24 2.33 -9.53
N ASP A 156 8.65 3.42 -10.16
CA ASP A 156 9.86 3.45 -11.00
C ASP A 156 11.15 3.07 -10.24
N ARG A 157 11.13 3.13 -8.89
CA ARG A 157 12.27 2.84 -8.02
C ARG A 157 12.20 1.51 -7.30
N PHE A 158 11.03 1.08 -6.85
CA PHE A 158 10.89 -0.06 -5.96
C PHE A 158 9.52 -0.73 -6.06
N PHE A 159 9.50 -1.98 -5.62
CA PHE A 159 8.30 -2.75 -5.38
C PHE A 159 8.17 -3.03 -3.89
N LEU A 160 6.99 -2.73 -3.37
CA LEU A 160 6.61 -2.93 -1.99
C LEU A 160 5.45 -3.91 -1.92
N ARG A 161 5.56 -4.94 -1.10
CA ARG A 161 4.48 -5.88 -0.80
C ARG A 161 4.17 -5.84 0.68
N LEU A 162 2.89 -5.63 1.01
CA LEU A 162 2.43 -5.51 2.39
C LEU A 162 1.34 -6.54 2.70
N VAL A 163 1.36 -7.12 3.90
CA VAL A 163 0.24 -7.87 4.48
C VAL A 163 -0.25 -7.16 5.72
N PHE A 164 -1.53 -6.76 5.73
CA PHE A 164 -2.10 -5.83 6.72
C PHE A 164 -3.57 -6.12 7.02
N HIS A 165 -4.13 -5.48 8.06
CA HIS A 165 -5.53 -5.69 8.45
C HIS A 165 -6.48 -4.63 7.88
N SER A 166 -6.10 -3.35 7.94
CA SER A 166 -6.96 -2.23 7.53
C SER A 166 -6.11 -1.05 7.03
N ILE A 167 -6.75 -0.10 6.37
CA ILE A 167 -6.12 1.15 5.90
C ILE A 167 -6.80 2.33 6.56
N ARG A 168 -6.01 3.34 6.93
CA ARG A 168 -6.48 4.67 7.29
C ARG A 168 -5.71 5.68 6.47
N SER A 169 -6.35 6.78 6.10
CA SER A 169 -5.68 7.86 5.39
C SER A 169 -6.08 9.21 5.98
N ARG A 170 -5.18 10.18 5.83
CA ARG A 170 -5.48 11.59 6.09
C ARG A 170 -4.66 12.47 5.17
N LYS A 171 -5.25 13.57 4.76
CA LYS A 171 -4.53 14.66 4.11
C LYS A 171 -3.61 15.35 5.14
N THR A 172 -2.36 15.57 4.77
CA THR A 172 -1.35 16.23 5.60
C THR A 172 -0.93 17.58 5.04
N SER A 173 -1.10 17.80 3.73
CA SER A 173 -0.79 19.07 3.07
C SER A 173 -1.60 19.27 1.78
N GLU A 174 -1.74 20.52 1.36
CA GLU A 174 -2.31 20.90 0.05
C GLU A 174 -1.27 20.85 -1.09
N LYS A 175 0.00 20.57 -0.81
CA LYS A 175 1.07 20.49 -1.82
C LYS A 175 0.82 19.33 -2.80
N HIS A 176 0.96 19.60 -4.10
CA HIS A 176 0.69 18.62 -5.17
C HIS A 176 1.48 18.89 -6.47
N GLU A 177 2.67 19.48 -6.36
CA GLU A 177 3.46 19.95 -7.52
C GLU A 177 4.65 19.03 -7.87
N THR A 178 4.91 17.97 -7.11
CA THR A 178 6.10 17.12 -7.26
C THR A 178 6.16 16.49 -8.66
N ILE A 179 5.04 15.95 -9.15
CA ILE A 179 4.96 15.35 -10.49
C ILE A 179 5.00 16.43 -11.58
N SER A 180 4.30 17.56 -11.39
CA SER A 180 4.21 18.61 -12.41
C SER A 180 5.55 19.32 -12.66
N GLN A 181 6.44 19.34 -11.68
CA GLN A 181 7.81 19.87 -11.85
C GLN A 181 8.66 19.05 -12.83
N VAL A 182 8.35 17.77 -13.05
CA VAL A 182 9.06 16.93 -14.03
C VAL A 182 8.55 17.16 -15.44
N THR A 183 7.25 17.40 -15.61
CA THR A 183 6.64 17.59 -16.94
C THR A 183 6.97 18.93 -17.60
N HIS A 184 7.43 19.93 -16.83
CA HIS A 184 7.81 21.25 -17.36
C HIS A 184 9.28 21.39 -17.77
N ARG A 185 10.10 20.34 -17.62
CA ARG A 185 11.53 20.35 -18.00
C ARG A 185 11.88 19.44 -19.19
N LEU A 186 10.88 18.96 -19.93
CA LEU A 186 11.06 18.24 -21.19
C LEU A 186 10.84 19.14 -22.40
#